data_AF-A0A6B2CX68-F1
#
_entry.id   AF-A0A6B2CX68-F1
#
_cell.length_a   1.000
_cell.length_b   1.000
_cell.length_c   1.000
_cell.angle_alpha   90.00
_cell.angle_beta   90.00
_cell.angle_gamma   90.00
#
_symmetry.space_group_name_H-M   'P 1'
#
loop_
_entity.id
_entity.type
_entity.pdbx_description
1 polymer ?
#
loop_
_entity_poly.entity_id
_entity_poly.type
_entity_poly.pdbx_seq_one_letter_code
_entity_poly.pdbx_strand_id
1 'polypeptide(L)'
;EVVIPPRSFVLLTTEEYVKMPEDVAGLANLRSTLARYGLSVPPTVVDVGFEGNITIEVVNESPNTIVLKRGMRFLHLILVKAEGRASYAGTYQGQRGVTPPKGLMGEC
;
A
#
# COMPACT_ATOMS: atom_id res chain seq x y z
N GLU A 1 5.34 -9.85 -14.08
CA GLU A 1 5.65 -8.40 -14.21
C GLU A 1 4.34 -7.63 -14.25
N VAL A 2 4.36 -6.33 -13.95
CA VAL A 2 3.19 -5.46 -14.01
C VAL A 2 3.51 -4.31 -14.95
N VAL A 3 2.69 -4.13 -15.97
CA VAL A 3 2.81 -3.04 -16.95
C VAL A 3 1.82 -1.95 -16.55
N ILE A 4 2.31 -0.73 -16.37
CA ILE A 4 1.51 0.43 -15.99
C ILE A 4 1.56 1.43 -17.15
N PRO A 5 0.51 1.51 -17.99
CA PRO A 5 0.41 2.50 -19.05
C PRO A 5 0.53 3.94 -18.53
N PRO A 6 0.87 4.90 -19.40
CA PRO A 6 0.82 6.33 -19.05
C PRO A 6 -0.58 6.71 -18.54
N ARG A 7 -0.63 7.57 -17.51
CA ARG A 7 -1.87 8.15 -16.98
C ARG A 7 -2.89 7.12 -16.50
N SER A 8 -2.41 5.99 -15.99
CA SER A 8 -3.24 4.91 -15.43
C SER A 8 -2.84 4.60 -14.00
N PHE A 9 -3.71 3.93 -13.26
CA PHE A 9 -3.40 3.41 -11.92
C PHE A 9 -3.49 1.88 -11.90
N VAL A 10 -2.83 1.28 -10.92
CA VAL A 10 -2.90 -0.15 -10.62
C VAL A 10 -2.84 -0.37 -9.11
N LEU A 11 -3.48 -1.43 -8.62
CA LEU A 11 -3.27 -1.90 -7.25
C LEU A 11 -2.09 -2.89 -7.23
N LEU A 12 -1.08 -2.58 -6.43
CA LEU A 12 0.03 -3.47 -6.11
C LEU A 12 -0.10 -3.98 -4.69
N THR A 13 0.62 -5.05 -4.38
CA THR A 13 0.67 -5.60 -3.02
C THR A 13 2.11 -5.95 -2.66
N THR A 14 2.45 -5.91 -1.37
CA THR A 14 3.73 -6.39 -0.86
C THR A 14 3.80 -7.92 -0.94
N GLU A 15 5.00 -8.48 -1.12
CA GLU A 15 5.21 -9.92 -0.90
C GLU A 15 5.18 -10.22 0.60
N GLU A 16 5.68 -9.28 1.40
CA GLU A 16 5.70 -9.33 2.85
C GLU A 16 4.28 -9.26 3.42
N TYR A 17 4.03 -10.14 4.38
CA TYR A 17 2.86 -10.10 5.24
C TYR A 17 3.26 -9.52 6.59
N VAL A 18 2.62 -8.43 6.99
CA VAL A 18 2.94 -7.72 8.23
C VAL A 18 1.89 -8.02 9.29
N LYS A 19 2.32 -8.09 10.55
CA LYS A 19 1.46 -8.09 11.72
C LYS A 19 1.92 -6.95 12.64
N MET A 20 1.18 -5.86 12.64
CA MET A 20 1.51 -4.67 13.41
C MET A 20 1.19 -4.89 14.89
N PRO A 21 2.07 -4.46 15.81
CA PRO A 21 1.73 -4.35 17.23
C PRO A 21 0.53 -3.43 17.47
N GLU A 22 -0.11 -3.57 18.63
CA GLU A 22 -1.26 -2.74 19.03
C GLU A 22 -0.90 -1.29 19.37
N ASP A 23 0.39 -0.95 19.39
CA ASP A 23 0.94 0.36 19.73
C ASP A 23 1.93 0.89 18.67
N VAL A 24 1.94 0.31 17.46
CA VAL A 24 2.79 0.76 16.35
C VAL A 24 1.98 0.91 15.07
N ALA A 25 1.95 2.12 14.53
CA ALA A 25 1.42 2.42 13.21
C ALA A 25 2.53 2.44 12.16
N GLY A 26 2.17 2.26 10.90
CA GLY A 26 3.08 2.35 9.76
C GLY A 26 2.71 3.49 8.82
N LEU A 27 3.71 4.19 8.27
CA LEU A 27 3.52 5.11 7.15
C LEU A 27 4.13 4.47 5.90
N ALA A 28 3.28 3.97 5.01
CA ALA A 28 3.70 3.35 3.77
C ALA A 28 3.98 4.43 2.72
N ASN A 29 5.21 4.46 2.23
CA ASN A 29 5.67 5.49 1.31
C ASN A 29 6.34 4.85 0.08
N LEU A 30 6.20 5.49 -1.08
CA LEU A 30 6.88 5.07 -2.29
C LEU A 30 8.38 5.37 -2.19
N ARG A 31 9.22 4.45 -2.67
CA ARG A 31 10.64 4.72 -2.80
C ARG A 31 10.88 5.90 -3.75
N SER A 32 11.69 6.88 -3.32
CA SER A 32 12.02 8.07 -4.12
C SER A 32 12.54 7.75 -5.52
N THR A 33 13.24 6.63 -5.71
CA THR A 33 13.65 6.17 -7.06
C THR A 33 12.46 6.02 -8.01
N LEU A 34 11.36 5.40 -7.55
CA LEU A 34 10.15 5.21 -8.35
C LEU A 34 9.38 6.51 -8.54
N ALA A 35 9.36 7.37 -7.51
CA ALA A 35 8.79 8.70 -7.62
C ALA A 35 9.44 9.53 -8.74
N ARG A 36 10.77 9.42 -8.91
CA ARG A 36 11.52 10.10 -9.98
C ARG A 36 11.23 9.56 -11.38
N TYR A 37 10.65 8.36 -11.50
CA TYR A 37 10.13 7.84 -12.78
C TYR A 37 8.70 8.32 -13.07
N GLY A 38 8.07 9.07 -12.16
CA GLY A 38 6.70 9.56 -12.31
C GLY A 38 5.63 8.62 -11.77
N LEU A 39 6.01 7.68 -10.88
CA LEU A 39 5.02 6.93 -10.10
C LEU A 39 4.66 7.71 -8.83
N SER A 40 3.38 7.70 -8.45
CA SER A 40 2.90 8.25 -7.19
C SER A 40 2.04 7.24 -6.44
N VAL A 41 1.93 7.42 -5.12
CA VAL A 41 1.06 6.64 -4.24
C VAL A 41 0.35 7.62 -3.29
N PRO A 42 -0.91 7.35 -2.90
CA PRO A 42 -1.55 8.15 -1.88
C PRO A 42 -0.85 7.96 -0.52
N PRO A 43 -0.84 8.99 0.35
CA PRO A 43 -0.40 8.84 1.73
C PRO A 43 -1.18 7.72 2.40
N THR A 44 -0.48 6.65 2.80
CA THR A 44 -1.14 5.45 3.33
C THR A 44 -0.65 5.17 4.74
N VAL A 45 -1.59 5.08 5.67
CA VAL A 45 -1.36 4.66 7.05
C VAL A 45 -1.69 3.17 7.15
N VAL A 46 -0.81 2.43 7.83
CA VAL A 46 -1.06 1.06 8.27
C VAL A 46 -1.41 1.14 9.74
N ASP A 47 -2.66 0.82 10.07
CA ASP A 47 -3.20 0.94 11.43
C ASP A 47 -2.48 0.03 12.45
N VAL A 48 -2.54 0.43 13.72
CA VAL A 48 -2.14 -0.44 14.85
C VAL A 48 -2.93 -1.74 14.84
N GLY A 49 -2.28 -2.86 15.13
CA GLY A 49 -2.90 -4.19 15.11
C GLY A 49 -3.32 -4.70 13.72
N PHE A 50 -3.06 -3.97 12.63
CA PHE A 50 -3.30 -4.47 11.27
C PHE A 50 -2.47 -5.73 10.98
N GLU A 51 -3.09 -6.72 10.35
CA GLU A 51 -2.43 -7.94 9.90
C GLU A 51 -2.77 -8.17 8.42
N GLY A 52 -1.79 -8.26 7.52
CA GLY A 52 -2.08 -8.30 6.08
C GLY A 52 -0.87 -8.12 5.16
N ASN A 53 -1.04 -8.44 3.88
CA ASN A 53 -0.22 -7.81 2.84
C ASN A 53 -0.69 -6.34 2.69
N ILE A 54 0.23 -5.43 2.37
CA ILE A 54 -0.12 -4.01 2.17
C ILE A 54 -0.47 -3.82 0.70
N THR A 55 -1.75 -3.57 0.41
CA THR A 55 -2.22 -3.21 -0.94
C THR A 55 -2.11 -1.69 -1.11
N ILE A 56 -1.42 -1.22 -2.15
CA ILE A 56 -1.20 0.20 -2.45
C ILE A 56 -1.66 0.51 -3.86
N GLU A 57 -2.40 1.60 -4.00
CA GLU A 57 -2.65 2.25 -5.28
C GLU A 57 -1.38 2.92 -5.80
N VAL A 58 -0.99 2.60 -7.02
CA VAL A 58 0.13 3.23 -7.72
C VAL A 58 -0.39 3.88 -8.99
N VAL A 59 -0.15 5.17 -9.14
CA VAL A 59 -0.51 5.94 -10.33
C VAL A 59 0.75 6.21 -11.16
N ASN A 60 0.66 6.00 -12.48
CA ASN A 60 1.69 6.43 -13.41
C ASN A 60 1.33 7.81 -13.99
N GLU A 61 1.96 8.84 -13.45
CA GLU A 61 1.83 10.22 -13.90
C GLU A 61 2.83 10.58 -15.02
N SER A 62 3.68 9.64 -15.44
CA SER A 62 4.62 9.86 -16.54
C SER A 62 3.92 9.66 -17.90
N PRO A 63 4.50 10.20 -19.00
CA PRO A 63 4.06 9.89 -20.36
C PRO A 63 4.55 8.52 -20.87
N ASN A 64 5.32 7.77 -20.07
CA ASN A 64 5.96 6.52 -20.49
C ASN A 64 5.28 5.31 -19.85
N THR A 65 5.26 4.19 -20.56
CA THR A 65 4.90 2.90 -19.97
C THR A 65 5.98 2.46 -18.99
N ILE A 66 5.59 2.09 -17.77
CA ILE A 66 6.50 1.60 -16.73
C ILE A 66 6.23 0.12 -16.50
N VAL A 67 7.29 -0.69 -16.47
CA VAL A 67 7.20 -2.12 -16.20
C VAL A 67 7.88 -2.43 -14.88
N LEU A 68 7.11 -2.92 -13.92
CA LEU A 68 7.60 -3.35 -12.62
C LEU A 68 7.78 -4.87 -12.60
N LYS A 69 8.93 -5.33 -12.12
CA LYS A 69 9.20 -6.76 -11.93
C LYS A 69 8.80 -7.19 -10.53
N ARG A 70 8.27 -8.41 -10.42
CA ARG A 70 7.98 -9.04 -9.13
C ARG A 70 9.25 -9.10 -8.27
N GLY A 71 9.12 -8.90 -6.96
CA GLY A 71 10.25 -8.88 -6.02
C GLY A 71 11.07 -7.58 -6.01
N MET A 72 10.74 -6.60 -6.86
CA MET A 72 11.32 -5.27 -6.73
C MET A 72 10.78 -4.58 -5.47
N ARG A 73 11.70 -4.04 -4.66
CA ARG A 73 11.34 -3.14 -3.57
C ARG A 73 10.68 -1.89 -4.16
N PHE A 74 9.43 -1.62 -3.83
CA PHE A 74 8.71 -0.43 -4.30
C PHE A 74 8.25 0.51 -3.18
N LEU A 75 7.98 -0.04 -1.99
CA LEU A 75 7.64 0.71 -0.79
C LEU A 75 8.74 0.66 0.27
N HIS A 76 8.67 1.58 1.21
CA HIS A 76 9.23 1.42 2.55
C HIS A 76 8.15 1.77 3.59
N LEU A 77 8.28 1.17 4.78
CA LEU A 77 7.39 1.40 5.89
C LEU A 77 8.17 2.12 6.99
N ILE A 78 7.69 3.30 7.40
CA ILE A 78 8.21 4.01 8.57
C ILE A 78 7.34 3.60 9.75
N LEU A 79 7.95 3.08 10.81
CA LEU A 79 7.24 2.67 12.01
C LEU A 79 7.18 3.83 13.01
N VAL A 80 5.98 4.09 13.52
CA VAL A 80 5.70 5.17 14.45
C VAL A 80 5.02 4.58 15.68
N LYS A 81 5.55 4.88 16.87
CA LYS A 81 4.91 4.50 18.13
C LYS A 81 3.64 5.33 18.34
N ALA A 82 2.52 4.66 18.57
CA ALA A 82 1.27 5.29 18.92
C ALA A 82 1.14 5.45 20.44
N GLU A 83 0.43 6.49 20.89
CA GLU A 83 -0.01 6.58 22.27
C GLU A 83 -1.29 5.76 22.46
N GLY A 84 -1.34 4.95 23.52
CA GLY A 84 -2.44 4.01 23.76
C GLY A 84 -2.27 2.69 23.03
N ARG A 85 -3.35 1.89 23.00
CA ARG A 85 -3.40 0.59 22.32
C ARG A 85 -4.73 0.43 21.61
N ALA A 86 -4.69 -0.10 20.40
CA ALA A 86 -5.88 -0.55 19.68
C ALA A 86 -5.53 -1.70 18.73
N SER A 87 -6.55 -2.40 18.25
CA SER A 87 -6.42 -3.43 17.24
C SER A 87 -7.34 -3.13 16.07
N TYR A 88 -6.80 -3.17 14.86
CA TYR A 88 -7.58 -2.97 13.63
C TYR A 88 -8.65 -4.06 13.48
N ALA A 89 -9.91 -3.65 13.44
CA ALA A 89 -11.08 -4.52 13.28
C ALA A 89 -11.83 -4.26 11.95
N GLY A 90 -11.15 -3.65 10.96
CA GLY A 90 -11.75 -3.31 9.67
C GLY A 90 -11.77 -4.45 8.65
N THR A 91 -12.42 -4.21 7.52
CA THR A 91 -12.74 -5.20 6.47
C THR A 91 -11.52 -5.82 5.77
N TYR A 92 -10.36 -5.20 5.91
CA TYR A 92 -9.11 -5.60 5.26
C TYR A 92 -8.19 -6.43 6.18
N GLN A 93 -8.62 -6.75 7.41
CA GLN A 93 -7.83 -7.56 8.33
C GLN A 93 -7.60 -8.97 7.75
N GLY A 94 -6.36 -9.43 7.81
CA GLY A 94 -5.92 -10.71 7.32
C GLY A 94 -5.73 -10.79 5.79
N GLN A 95 -5.81 -9.67 5.06
CA GLN A 95 -5.83 -9.70 3.59
C GLN A 95 -4.56 -10.31 2.97
N ARG A 96 -4.74 -10.97 1.82
CA ARG A 96 -3.68 -11.65 1.07
C ARG A 96 -3.66 -11.19 -0.37
N GLY A 97 -2.46 -10.89 -0.89
CA GLY A 97 -2.30 -10.43 -2.26
C GLY A 97 -2.94 -9.07 -2.52
N VAL A 98 -3.28 -8.81 -3.78
CA VAL A 98 -3.98 -7.59 -4.18
C VAL A 98 -5.43 -7.71 -3.77
N THR A 99 -5.88 -6.82 -2.88
CA THR A 99 -7.27 -6.82 -2.38
C THR A 99 -8.01 -5.60 -2.92
N PRO A 100 -8.96 -5.79 -3.86
CA PRO A 100 -9.81 -4.70 -4.36
C PRO A 100 -10.68 -4.09 -3.24
N PRO A 101 -11.21 -2.88 -3.45
CA PRO A 101 -12.14 -2.27 -2.51
C PRO A 101 -13.35 -3.19 -2.30
N LYS A 102 -13.72 -3.42 -1.03
CA LYS A 102 -14.85 -4.29 -0.66
C LYS A 102 -16.20 -3.55 -0.58
N GLY A 103 -16.26 -2.37 -1.19
CA GLY A 103 -17.45 -1.53 -1.29
C GLY A 103 -17.57 -0.48 -0.19
N LEU A 104 -18.38 0.52 -0.51
CA LEU A 104 -18.85 1.61 0.36
C LEU A 104 -20.36 1.45 0.57
N MET A 105 -20.85 0.23 0.81
CA MET A 105 -22.30 -0.02 0.81
C MET A 105 -23.02 0.91 1.78
N GLY A 106 -23.83 1.84 1.24
CA GLY A 106 -24.56 2.85 2.00
C GLY A 106 -23.88 4.22 2.14
N GLU A 107 -22.66 4.39 1.63
CA GLU A 107 -21.90 5.65 1.69
C GLU A 107 -21.73 6.31 0.30
N CYS A 108 -22.10 5.62 -0.78
CA CYS A 108 -22.15 6.12 -2.17
C CYS A 108 -23.38 5.61 -2.91
#